data_AF-A0A962WMT9-F1
#
_entry.id   AF-A0A962WMT9-F1
#
_cell.length_a   1.000
_cell.length_b   1.000
_cell.length_c   1.000
_cell.angle_alpha   90.00
_cell.angle_beta   90.00
_cell.angle_gamma   90.00
#
_symmetry.space_group_name_H-M   'P 1'
#
loop_
_entity.id
_entity.type
_entity.pdbx_description
1 polymer ?
#
loop_
_entity_poly.entity_id
_entity_poly.type
_entity_poly.pdbx_seq_one_letter_code
_entity_poly.pdbx_strand_id
1 'polypeptide(L)'
;MVPLPEDTVQEMRLAPAAAFASPAAVVDDGRLSRHQKIDILNAWAHDCHEQSTADSEGMPPTAGNPGAALKAVEDALARLDAVADAPNH
;
A
#
# COMPACT_ATOMS: atom_id res chain seq x y z
N MET A 1 4.87 1.76 -22.19
CA MET A 1 3.96 1.59 -21.04
C MET A 1 3.11 2.84 -20.94
N VAL A 2 1.78 2.71 -21.04
CA VAL A 2 0.86 3.84 -20.90
C VAL A 2 0.57 4.02 -19.41
N PRO A 3 0.71 5.23 -18.85
CA PRO A 3 0.36 5.49 -17.45
C PRO A 3 -1.14 5.22 -17.23
N LEU A 4 -1.49 4.69 -16.06
CA LEU A 4 -2.90 4.48 -15.68
C LEU A 4 -3.63 5.83 -15.63
N PRO A 5 -4.92 5.89 -16.01
CA PRO A 5 -5.72 7.08 -15.86
C PRO A 5 -5.87 7.45 -14.38
N GLU A 6 -5.98 8.74 -14.10
CA GLU A 6 -6.01 9.28 -12.72
C GLU A 6 -7.19 8.73 -11.91
N ASP A 7 -8.35 8.54 -12.53
CA ASP A 7 -9.54 7.95 -11.91
C ASP A 7 -9.25 6.55 -11.35
N THR A 8 -8.57 5.71 -12.12
CA THR A 8 -8.21 4.35 -11.68
C THR A 8 -7.23 4.38 -10.51
N VAL A 9 -6.27 5.30 -10.52
CA VAL A 9 -5.33 5.47 -9.41
C VAL A 9 -6.05 5.93 -8.14
N GLN A 10 -7.05 6.80 -8.26
CA GLN A 10 -7.89 7.21 -7.13
C GLN A 10 -8.71 6.06 -6.55
N GLU A 11 -9.33 5.23 -7.39
CA GLU A 11 -10.05 4.04 -6.93
C GLU A 11 -9.12 3.06 -6.19
N MET A 12 -7.93 2.84 -6.74
CA MET A 12 -6.88 2.03 -6.11
C MET A 12 -6.43 2.58 -4.76
N ARG A 13 -6.40 3.91 -4.59
CA ARG A 13 -6.07 4.56 -3.31
C ARG A 13 -7.20 4.44 -2.29
N LEU A 14 -8.46 4.43 -2.73
CA LEU A 14 -9.63 4.29 -1.86
C LEU A 14 -9.75 2.88 -1.27
N ALA A 15 -9.42 1.84 -2.06
CA ALA A 15 -9.50 0.46 -1.61
C ALA A 15 -8.26 -0.34 -2.06
N PRO A 16 -7.07 -0.05 -1.53
CA PRO A 16 -5.82 -0.63 -2.00
C PRO A 16 -5.73 -2.15 -1.73
N ALA A 17 -6.29 -2.62 -0.62
CA ALA A 17 -6.41 -4.04 -0.32
C ALA A 17 -7.37 -4.81 -1.25
N ALA A 18 -8.30 -4.12 -1.91
CA ALA A 18 -9.19 -4.72 -2.91
C ALA A 18 -8.55 -4.72 -4.31
N ALA A 19 -7.76 -3.70 -4.62
CA ALA A 19 -7.07 -3.58 -5.90
C ALA A 19 -5.79 -4.43 -5.99
N PHE A 20 -5.11 -4.67 -4.87
CA PHE A 20 -3.84 -5.37 -4.81
C PHE A 20 -3.86 -6.49 -3.78
N ALA A 21 -3.29 -7.63 -4.16
CA ALA A 21 -3.15 -8.77 -3.23
C ALA A 21 -2.15 -8.49 -2.09
N SER A 22 -1.20 -7.57 -2.31
CA SER A 22 -0.22 -7.18 -1.29
C SER A 22 0.39 -5.80 -1.60
N PRO A 23 0.92 -5.10 -0.58
CA PRO A 23 1.63 -3.83 -0.77
C PRO A 23 2.83 -3.94 -1.71
N ALA A 24 3.50 -5.11 -1.71
CA ALA A 24 4.60 -5.40 -2.62
C ALA A 24 4.18 -5.36 -4.09
N ALA A 25 2.93 -5.74 -4.40
CA ALA A 25 2.41 -5.65 -5.77
C ALA A 25 2.30 -4.20 -6.27
N VAL A 26 2.04 -3.24 -5.37
CA VAL A 26 2.03 -1.80 -5.70
C VAL A 26 3.43 -1.33 -6.10
N VAL A 27 4.46 -1.81 -5.39
CA VAL A 27 5.87 -1.50 -5.68
C VAL A 27 6.31 -2.11 -7.01
N ASP A 28 5.90 -3.35 -7.28
CA ASP A 28 6.23 -4.07 -8.52
C ASP A 28 5.46 -3.53 -9.74
N ASP A 29 4.30 -2.88 -9.52
CA ASP A 29 3.49 -2.35 -10.60
C ASP A 29 4.23 -1.25 -11.37
N GLY A 30 4.69 -1.57 -12.58
CA GLY A 30 5.37 -0.61 -13.44
C GLY A 30 4.48 0.55 -13.89
N ARG A 31 3.16 0.35 -13.93
CA ARG A 31 2.20 1.34 -14.49
C ARG A 31 2.00 2.54 -13.56
N LEU A 32 2.33 2.37 -12.28
CA LEU A 32 2.26 3.42 -11.27
C LEU A 32 3.56 4.22 -11.21
N SER A 33 3.41 5.53 -11.11
CA SER A 33 4.54 6.42 -10.82
C SER A 33 4.95 6.30 -9.35
N ARG A 34 6.22 6.60 -9.01
CA ARG A 34 6.70 6.58 -7.62
C ARG A 34 5.78 7.33 -6.66
N HIS A 35 5.34 8.53 -7.05
CA HIS A 35 4.42 9.32 -6.25
C HIS A 35 3.10 8.58 -6.01
N GLN A 36 2.50 8.00 -7.05
CA GLN A 36 1.25 7.23 -6.94
C GLN A 36 1.42 6.00 -6.04
N LYS A 37 2.56 5.29 -6.15
CA LYS A 37 2.87 4.15 -5.27
C LYS A 37 2.91 4.58 -3.81
N ILE A 38 3.62 5.67 -3.52
CA ILE A 38 3.73 6.21 -2.16
C ILE A 38 2.36 6.64 -1.63
N ASP A 39 1.54 7.28 -2.46
CA ASP A 39 0.23 7.79 -2.09
C ASP A 39 -0.77 6.65 -1.79
N ILE A 40 -0.78 5.60 -2.63
CA ILE A 40 -1.57 4.37 -2.40
C ILE A 40 -1.11 3.64 -1.14
N LEU A 41 0.20 3.46 -0.95
CA LEU A 41 0.76 2.77 0.22
C LEU A 41 0.47 3.55 1.52
N ASN A 42 0.58 4.88 1.52
CA ASN A 42 0.22 5.68 2.70
C ASN A 42 -1.27 5.56 3.04
N ALA A 43 -2.16 5.60 2.05
CA ALA A 43 -3.59 5.40 2.27
C ALA A 43 -3.87 4.01 2.86
N TRP A 44 -3.17 2.98 2.36
CA TRP A 44 -3.29 1.62 2.89
C TRP A 44 -2.81 1.53 4.35
N ALA A 45 -1.67 2.13 4.69
CA ALA A 45 -1.19 2.15 6.08
C ALA A 45 -2.22 2.78 7.03
N HIS A 46 -2.88 3.85 6.60
CA HIS A 46 -3.93 4.50 7.38
C HIS A 46 -5.13 3.57 7.61
N ASP A 47 -5.63 2.95 6.54
CA ASP A 47 -6.76 2.01 6.61
C ASP A 47 -6.44 0.81 7.51
N CYS A 48 -5.23 0.24 7.41
CA CYS A 48 -4.78 -0.82 8.31
C CYS A 48 -4.72 -0.38 9.79
N HIS A 49 -4.35 0.87 10.04
CA HIS A 49 -4.30 1.43 11.40
C HIS A 49 -5.71 1.65 11.96
N GLU A 50 -6.65 2.12 11.14
CA GLU A 50 -8.07 2.25 11.50
C GLU A 50 -8.71 0.88 11.77
N GLN A 51 -8.48 -0.11 10.91
CA GLN A 51 -8.94 -1.49 11.12
C GLN A 51 -8.35 -2.13 12.37
N SER A 52 -7.08 -1.87 12.69
CA SER A 52 -6.44 -2.36 13.93
C SER A 52 -7.05 -1.73 15.18
N THR A 53 -7.58 -0.51 15.08
CA THR A 53 -8.23 0.18 16.20
C THR A 53 -9.64 -0.38 16.45
N ALA A 54 -10.34 -0.82 15.39
CA ALA A 54 -11.65 -1.47 15.50
C ALA A 54 -11.59 -2.87 16.14
N ASP A 55 -10.46 -3.58 16.05
CA ASP A 55 -10.25 -4.90 16.68
C ASP A 55 -10.25 -4.82 18.23
N SER A 56 -10.02 -3.62 18.79
CA SER A 56 -10.08 -3.38 20.24
C SER A 56 -11.51 -3.44 20.82
N GLU A 57 -12.55 -3.53 19.97
CA GLU A 57 -13.96 -3.74 20.36
C GLU A 57 -14.47 -5.14 19.96
N GLY A 58 -13.77 -6.20 20.37
CA GLY A 58 -14.43 -7.47 20.68
C GLY A 58 -14.96 -8.33 19.51
N MET A 59 -14.38 -8.27 18.32
CA MET A 59 -14.58 -9.30 17.28
C MET A 59 -13.28 -10.08 17.02
N PRO A 60 -13.33 -11.41 16.86
CA PRO A 60 -12.15 -12.18 16.53
C PRO A 60 -11.64 -11.81 15.12
N PRO A 61 -10.31 -11.70 14.93
CA PRO A 61 -9.73 -11.26 13.67
C PRO A 61 -10.08 -12.27 12.58
N THR A 62 -11.03 -11.92 11.73
CA THR A 62 -11.42 -12.75 10.60
C THR A 62 -10.42 -12.49 9.48
N ALA A 63 -9.54 -13.48 9.26
CA ALA A 63 -8.69 -13.65 8.09
C ALA A 63 -7.87 -12.43 7.64
N GLY A 64 -6.78 -12.17 8.37
CA GLY A 64 -5.73 -11.25 7.96
C GLY A 64 -5.21 -10.51 9.18
N ASN A 65 -3.97 -10.79 9.59
CA ASN A 65 -3.39 -10.08 10.72
C ASN A 65 -3.15 -8.61 10.28
N PRO A 66 -3.90 -7.62 10.77
CA PRO A 66 -3.80 -6.25 10.27
C PRO A 66 -2.39 -5.67 10.53
N GLY A 67 -1.72 -6.12 11.60
CA GLY A 67 -0.32 -5.80 11.86
C GLY A 67 0.67 -6.35 10.82
N ALA A 68 0.37 -7.48 10.17
CA ALA A 68 1.21 -8.02 9.09
C ALA A 68 1.05 -7.20 7.79
N ALA A 69 -0.17 -6.71 7.51
CA ALA A 69 -0.43 -5.83 6.39
C ALA A 69 0.29 -4.48 6.56
N LEU A 70 0.16 -3.85 7.74
CA LEU A 70 0.86 -2.60 8.06
C LEU A 70 2.38 -2.74 7.89
N LYS A 71 2.96 -3.80 8.45
CA LYS A 71 4.39 -4.10 8.34
C LYS A 71 4.85 -4.23 6.89
N ALA A 72 4.04 -4.88 6.04
CA ALA A 72 4.34 -5.04 4.63
C ALA A 72 4.25 -3.72 3.84
N VAL A 73 3.33 -2.83 4.21
CA VAL A 73 3.23 -1.47 3.64
C VAL A 73 4.46 -0.63 3.99
N GLU A 74 4.89 -0.66 5.25
CA GLU A 74 6.09 0.05 5.71
C GLU A 74 7.35 -0.44 4.97
N ASP A 75 7.51 -1.76 4.82
CA ASP A 75 8.64 -2.37 4.09
C ASP A 75 8.63 -1.96 2.61
N ALA A 76 7.45 -1.94 1.98
CA ALA A 76 7.26 -1.48 0.61
C ALA A 76 7.66 0.00 0.42
N LEU A 77 7.26 0.88 1.34
CA LEU A 77 7.66 2.30 1.34
C LEU A 77 9.17 2.46 1.53
N ALA A 78 9.77 1.76 2.50
CA ALA A 78 11.21 1.78 2.74
C ALA A 78 11.99 1.33 1.50
N ARG A 79 11.51 0.31 0.79
CA ARG A 79 12.12 -0.16 -0.45
C ARG A 79 12.04 0.87 -1.57
N LEU A 80 10.91 1.58 -1.72
CA LEU A 80 10.77 2.66 -2.70
C LEU A 80 11.70 3.83 -2.42
N ASP A 81 11.99 4.10 -1.15
CA ASP A 81 12.93 5.14 -0.76
C ASP A 81 14.39 4.70 -0.98
N ALA A 82 14.73 3.48 -0.59
CA ALA A 82 16.07 2.90 -0.83
C ALA A 82 16.44 2.83 -2.32
N VAL A 83 15.48 2.51 -3.19
CA VAL A 83 15.71 2.52 -4.65
C VAL A 83 15.90 3.93 -5.19
N ALA A 84 15.31 4.95 -4.56
CA ALA A 84 15.48 6.34 -4.96
C ALA A 84 16.78 6.97 -4.44
N ASP A 85 17.23 6.55 -3.25
CA ASP A 85 18.49 6.97 -2.65
C ASP A 85 19.71 6.30 -3.29
N ALA A 86 19.53 5.11 -3.88
CA ALA A 86 20.59 4.43 -4.61
C ALA A 86 21.19 5.37 -5.69
N PRO A 87 22.46 5.80 -5.53
CA PRO A 87 23.10 6.63 -6.53
C PRO A 87 23.23 5.78 -7.79
N ASN A 88 22.54 6.21 -8.84
CA ASN A 88 22.69 5.64 -10.18
C ASN A 88 24.20 5.69 -10.53
N HIS A 89 24.88 4.55 -10.48
CA HIS A 89 26.29 4.41 -10.85
C HIS A 89 26.42 3.80 -12.25
#